data_AF-I4Z4L5-F1
#
_entry.id   AF-I4Z4L5-F1
#
_cell.length_a   1.000
_cell.length_b   1.000
_cell.length_c   1.000
_cell.angle_alpha   90.00
_cell.angle_beta   90.00
_cell.angle_gamma   90.00
#
_symmetry.space_group_name_H-M   'P 1'
#
loop_
_entity.id
_entity.type
_entity.pdbx_description
1 polymer ?
#
loop_
_entity_poly.entity_id
_entity_poly.type
_entity_poly.pdbx_seq_one_letter_code
_entity_poly.pdbx_strand_id
1 'polypeptide(L)'
;MWARSPDPRAHGETAVIPDWTLRVLPDGSVEPYLPGELRFRDGPQVRPVSPFFEVWVRLGENGSDPSTWRDAPLTPALLAAQGTNLTALVVTVDARNAKAARRTGQPQLVFGTFPAVHIRGDYHAPVPLYGTSPPASSRPMIPLGRGIPLGSVQLLRSRMQPTERSWSEVVNVETVRLRFTPAKGLIFGPPAAAETTPLRPFPAVPVENAFLDPSAGWFGASDVGAYGNPDAGRVEPSDTYDGAEAPGESGRVGPSLGVIDDTCEARIQVTLTVPGSPELLARANVFVGPPDFAPDRRPFLSLADELNDRAGDATERSAALTGVALDQWVEDLFERVFETIYLFNVDWYRTRRAATVPSDKLRAMSIPGDKVSEPGRAMGGRDPLRSPEFTILDPTTNEPLPLSEHARTRHRALSDVLELRAFVQRHPGRVKELVRRAFEIEANEGAIQTTMRMPPFMRQSNAQPLTLASWQYDLLMRWVEETERAAAAKAPAAASGVAASSPVGQLSSLAQQRREDVLERLAREANKYGEGDI
;
A
#
# COMPACT_ATOMS: atom_id res chain seq x y z
N MET A 1 11.27 10.50 -3.63
CA MET A 1 11.96 9.40 -2.94
C MET A 1 11.55 9.39 -1.47
N TRP A 2 11.52 8.24 -0.78
CA TRP A 2 11.47 8.24 0.68
C TRP A 2 12.84 8.62 1.22
N ALA A 3 12.86 9.63 2.07
CA ALA A 3 14.04 10.07 2.77
C ALA A 3 13.65 10.42 4.20
N ARG A 4 14.62 10.88 4.96
CA ARG A 4 14.37 11.33 6.31
C ARG A 4 13.61 12.66 6.31
N SER A 5 12.59 12.79 7.14
CA SER A 5 11.76 13.99 7.22
C SER A 5 12.60 15.21 7.54
N PRO A 6 12.50 16.31 6.76
CA PRO A 6 13.15 17.58 7.07
C PRO A 6 12.44 18.33 8.23
N ASP A 7 11.17 18.02 8.51
CA ASP A 7 10.32 18.75 9.47
C ASP A 7 10.52 18.25 10.92
N PRO A 8 10.90 19.13 11.87
CA PRO A 8 11.07 18.77 13.28
C PRO A 8 9.76 18.40 13.99
N ARG A 9 8.60 18.76 13.42
CA ARG A 9 7.26 18.42 13.93
C ARG A 9 6.69 17.17 13.27
N ALA A 10 7.39 16.59 12.29
CA ALA A 10 6.94 15.34 11.69
C ALA A 10 6.96 14.23 12.74
N HIS A 11 5.79 13.65 12.97
CA HIS A 11 5.61 12.52 13.88
C HIS A 11 6.04 11.18 13.25
N GLY A 12 7.02 11.21 12.35
CA GLY A 12 7.54 10.09 11.57
C GLY A 12 8.86 10.49 10.92
N GLU A 13 9.78 9.53 10.79
CA GLU A 13 11.08 9.79 10.18
C GLU A 13 11.06 9.72 8.67
N THR A 14 10.12 8.99 8.10
CA THR A 14 9.99 8.90 6.66
C THR A 14 9.25 10.14 6.16
N ALA A 15 9.81 10.80 5.16
CA ALA A 15 9.13 11.78 4.33
C ALA A 15 9.32 11.44 2.87
N VAL A 16 8.36 11.85 2.05
CA VAL A 16 8.57 11.88 0.61
C VAL A 16 9.21 13.22 0.27
N ILE A 17 10.39 13.18 -0.35
CA ILE A 17 11.10 14.37 -0.81
C ILE A 17 11.11 14.43 -2.35
N PRO A 18 11.19 15.65 -2.94
CA PRO A 18 11.43 15.81 -4.36
C PRO A 18 12.69 15.07 -4.81
N ASP A 19 12.63 14.52 -6.01
CA ASP A 19 13.76 13.86 -6.67
C ASP A 19 13.66 14.14 -8.18
N TRP A 20 14.73 13.85 -8.91
CA TRP A 20 14.78 13.99 -10.35
C TRP A 20 13.61 13.28 -11.01
N THR A 21 12.90 14.02 -11.84
CA THR A 21 11.76 13.52 -12.57
C THR A 21 11.72 14.13 -13.97
N LEU A 22 10.71 13.76 -14.75
CA LEU A 22 10.58 14.14 -16.14
C LEU A 22 9.34 15.01 -16.35
N ARG A 23 9.50 16.15 -17.02
CA ARG A 23 8.39 16.92 -17.55
C ARG A 23 8.17 16.52 -19.00
N VAL A 24 6.95 16.11 -19.34
CA VAL A 24 6.55 15.84 -20.73
C VAL A 24 6.29 17.18 -21.43
N LEU A 25 6.99 17.40 -22.54
CA LEU A 25 6.89 18.60 -23.37
C LEU A 25 5.75 18.48 -24.40
N PRO A 26 5.28 19.60 -24.99
CA PRO A 26 4.19 19.58 -25.97
C PRO A 26 4.46 18.70 -27.21
N ASP A 27 5.72 18.49 -27.57
CA ASP A 27 6.12 17.66 -28.70
C ASP A 27 6.23 16.15 -28.37
N GLY A 28 5.91 15.77 -27.12
CA GLY A 28 5.97 14.41 -26.61
C GLY A 28 7.35 13.98 -26.11
N SER A 29 8.37 14.83 -26.18
CA SER A 29 9.67 14.57 -25.56
C SER A 29 9.64 14.86 -24.05
N VAL A 30 10.73 14.57 -23.35
CA VAL A 30 10.87 14.83 -21.91
C VAL A 30 12.08 15.69 -21.59
N GLU A 31 11.96 16.51 -20.54
CA GLU A 31 13.08 17.20 -19.92
C GLU A 31 13.27 16.74 -18.47
N PRO A 32 14.52 16.49 -18.03
CA PRO A 32 14.80 16.20 -16.63
C PRO A 32 14.68 17.49 -15.81
N TYR A 33 14.05 17.41 -14.64
CA TYR A 33 14.05 18.49 -13.68
C TYR A 33 13.93 17.95 -12.25
N LEU A 34 14.48 18.70 -11.29
CA LEU A 34 14.29 18.47 -9.87
C LEU A 34 13.21 19.43 -9.37
N PRO A 35 12.03 18.96 -8.94
CA PRO A 35 11.01 19.83 -8.36
C PRO A 35 11.52 20.48 -7.07
N GLY A 36 11.18 21.76 -6.84
CA GLY A 36 11.50 22.42 -5.56
C GLY A 36 10.62 21.95 -4.39
N GLU A 37 9.43 21.41 -4.69
CA GLU A 37 8.48 20.88 -3.71
C GLU A 37 7.61 19.77 -4.31
N LEU A 38 7.02 18.94 -3.46
CA LEU A 38 6.01 17.96 -3.86
C LEU A 38 4.61 18.57 -3.73
N ARG A 39 3.84 18.54 -4.81
CA ARG A 39 2.43 18.94 -4.82
C ARG A 39 1.56 17.72 -5.08
N PHE A 40 0.75 17.35 -4.10
CA PHE A 40 -0.20 16.23 -4.21
C PHE A 40 -1.59 16.67 -4.66
N ARG A 41 -1.89 17.97 -4.59
CA ARG A 41 -3.19 18.54 -4.95
C ARG A 41 -3.08 19.62 -6.02
N ASP A 42 -4.18 19.84 -6.72
CA ASP A 42 -4.42 20.95 -7.62
C ASP A 42 -5.81 21.54 -7.31
N GLY A 43 -5.83 22.58 -6.46
CA GLY A 43 -7.06 23.06 -5.84
C GLY A 43 -7.79 21.92 -5.10
N PRO A 44 -9.08 21.64 -5.42
CA PRO A 44 -9.82 20.56 -4.78
C PRO A 44 -9.38 19.17 -5.24
N GLN A 45 -8.69 19.04 -6.38
CA GLN A 45 -8.35 17.76 -7.00
C GLN A 45 -7.06 17.16 -6.44
N VAL A 46 -6.97 15.83 -6.48
CA VAL A 46 -5.75 15.08 -6.15
C VAL A 46 -5.00 14.77 -7.44
N ARG A 47 -3.69 14.99 -7.46
CA ARG A 47 -2.84 14.68 -8.62
C ARG A 47 -2.58 13.17 -8.65
N PRO A 48 -2.90 12.47 -9.75
CA PRO A 48 -2.59 11.06 -9.85
C PRO A 48 -1.08 10.87 -10.07
N VAL A 49 -0.55 9.76 -9.56
CA VAL A 49 0.77 9.29 -9.97
C VAL A 49 0.67 8.81 -11.43
N SER A 50 1.49 9.39 -12.30
CA SER A 50 1.57 9.02 -13.72
C SER A 50 2.93 8.38 -14.01
N PRO A 51 3.08 7.05 -13.86
CA PRO A 51 4.38 6.41 -13.93
C PRO A 51 4.96 6.42 -15.33
N PHE A 52 6.29 6.39 -15.37
CA PHE A 52 7.08 6.13 -16.56
C PHE A 52 7.58 4.68 -16.56
N PHE A 53 7.47 4.01 -17.70
CA PHE A 53 8.03 2.68 -17.94
C PHE A 53 9.14 2.80 -18.96
N GLU A 54 10.33 2.36 -18.60
CA GLU A 54 11.47 2.30 -19.50
C GLU A 54 11.57 0.94 -20.15
N VAL A 55 11.92 0.92 -21.44
CA VAL A 55 12.22 -0.33 -22.14
C VAL A 55 13.71 -0.59 -22.00
N TRP A 56 14.05 -1.72 -21.40
CA TRP A 56 15.42 -2.20 -21.25
C TRP A 56 15.60 -3.48 -22.06
N VAL A 57 16.83 -3.71 -22.51
CA VAL A 57 17.24 -4.91 -23.24
C VAL A 57 18.41 -5.55 -22.55
N ARG A 58 18.53 -6.87 -22.67
CA ARG A 58 19.68 -7.62 -22.20
C ARG A 58 20.60 -7.92 -23.38
N LEU A 59 21.85 -7.48 -23.28
CA LEU A 59 22.84 -7.54 -24.34
C LEU A 59 23.92 -8.58 -24.02
N GLY A 60 24.27 -9.40 -24.99
CA GLY A 60 25.31 -10.41 -24.87
C GLY A 60 25.87 -10.79 -26.24
N GLU A 61 27.00 -11.50 -26.24
CA GLU A 61 27.54 -12.06 -27.47
C GLU A 61 26.67 -13.23 -27.92
N ASN A 62 26.55 -13.42 -29.24
CA ASN A 62 25.73 -14.50 -29.77
C ASN A 62 26.23 -15.87 -29.30
N GLY A 63 25.37 -16.65 -28.65
CA GLY A 63 25.70 -17.96 -28.08
C GLY A 63 26.45 -17.93 -26.75
N SER A 64 26.69 -16.75 -26.15
CA SER A 64 27.30 -16.68 -24.82
C SER A 64 26.30 -17.03 -23.70
N ASP A 65 26.84 -17.40 -22.54
CA ASP A 65 26.03 -17.70 -21.35
C ASP A 65 25.18 -16.48 -20.95
N PRO A 66 23.84 -16.61 -20.82
CA PRO A 66 22.95 -15.51 -20.43
C PRO A 66 23.32 -14.82 -19.10
N SER A 67 24.05 -15.49 -18.20
CA SER A 67 24.56 -14.89 -16.96
C SER A 67 25.65 -13.84 -17.19
N THR A 68 26.28 -13.83 -18.37
CA THR A 68 27.28 -12.84 -18.78
C THR A 68 26.67 -11.61 -19.43
N TRP A 69 25.39 -11.67 -19.77
CA TRP A 69 24.70 -10.60 -20.46
C TRP A 69 24.45 -9.42 -19.52
N ARG A 70 24.36 -8.22 -20.08
CA ARG A 70 24.20 -6.97 -19.33
C ARG A 70 22.92 -6.26 -19.72
N ASP A 71 22.20 -5.74 -18.75
CA ASP A 71 21.01 -4.94 -18.99
C ASP A 71 21.43 -3.52 -19.44
N ALA A 72 20.76 -3.00 -20.47
CA ALA A 72 20.98 -1.66 -21.02
C ALA A 72 19.64 -1.01 -21.42
N PRO A 73 19.49 0.32 -21.30
CA PRO A 73 18.31 1.00 -21.78
C PRO A 73 18.20 0.89 -23.31
N LEU A 74 16.99 0.66 -23.81
CA LEU A 74 16.73 0.69 -25.24
C LEU A 74 16.75 2.14 -25.73
N THR A 75 17.65 2.48 -26.65
CA THR A 75 17.76 3.81 -27.24
C THR A 75 17.65 3.73 -28.77
N PRO A 76 17.29 4.84 -29.46
CA PRO A 76 17.34 4.91 -30.91
C PRO A 76 18.71 4.55 -31.50
N ALA A 77 19.80 4.96 -30.83
CA ALA A 77 21.16 4.62 -31.25
C ALA A 77 21.45 3.11 -31.16
N LEU A 78 20.98 2.46 -30.09
CA LEU A 78 21.11 1.01 -29.93
C LEU A 78 20.30 0.25 -31.00
N LEU A 79 19.08 0.69 -31.29
CA LEU A 79 18.26 0.13 -32.38
C LEU A 79 18.97 0.26 -33.74
N ALA A 80 19.53 1.44 -34.03
CA ALA A 80 20.25 1.68 -35.27
C ALA A 80 21.51 0.81 -35.39
N ALA A 81 22.25 0.60 -34.29
CA ALA A 81 23.40 -0.29 -34.25
C ALA A 81 23.04 -1.76 -34.55
N GLN A 82 21.79 -2.16 -34.29
CA GLN A 82 21.24 -3.48 -34.61
C GLN A 82 20.50 -3.51 -35.95
N GLY A 83 20.64 -2.48 -36.80
CA GLY A 83 20.03 -2.43 -38.12
C GLY A 83 18.50 -2.28 -38.11
N THR A 84 17.93 -1.78 -37.01
CA THR A 84 16.48 -1.55 -36.86
C THR A 84 16.21 -0.12 -36.39
N ASN A 85 14.94 0.22 -36.16
CA ASN A 85 14.53 1.53 -35.64
C ASN A 85 13.21 1.42 -34.85
N LEU A 86 12.69 2.57 -34.38
CA LEU A 86 11.49 2.62 -33.55
C LEU A 86 10.23 2.05 -34.21
N THR A 87 10.12 2.01 -35.55
CA THR A 87 8.95 1.42 -36.21
C THR A 87 8.82 -0.08 -36.00
N ALA A 88 9.91 -0.75 -35.61
CA ALA A 88 9.93 -2.17 -35.30
C ALA A 88 9.49 -2.49 -33.86
N LEU A 89 9.25 -1.46 -33.05
CA LEU A 89 8.72 -1.58 -31.70
C LEU A 89 7.21 -1.38 -31.72
N VAL A 90 6.47 -2.27 -31.06
CA VAL A 90 5.02 -2.13 -30.88
C VAL A 90 4.69 -2.28 -29.39
N VAL A 91 3.95 -1.30 -28.87
CA VAL A 91 3.38 -1.35 -27.52
C VAL A 91 1.91 -1.74 -27.64
N THR A 92 1.51 -2.80 -26.95
CA THR A 92 0.13 -3.22 -26.80
C THR A 92 -0.32 -2.98 -25.37
N VAL A 93 -1.44 -2.28 -25.19
CA VAL A 93 -2.01 -1.96 -23.87
C VAL A 93 -3.41 -2.52 -23.76
N ASP A 94 -3.59 -3.45 -22.83
CA ASP A 94 -4.88 -4.04 -22.47
C ASP A 94 -5.30 -3.53 -21.08
N ALA A 95 -6.21 -2.55 -21.04
CA ALA A 95 -6.71 -1.96 -19.81
C ALA A 95 -8.13 -2.46 -19.51
N ARG A 96 -8.36 -2.94 -18.28
CA ARG A 96 -9.63 -3.54 -17.86
C ARG A 96 -10.00 -3.16 -16.44
N ASN A 97 -11.28 -3.21 -16.15
CA ASN A 97 -11.83 -3.17 -14.80
C ASN A 97 -12.78 -4.35 -14.64
N ALA A 98 -12.51 -5.16 -13.62
CA ALA A 98 -13.24 -6.39 -13.32
C ALA A 98 -14.02 -6.32 -12.00
N LYS A 99 -14.22 -5.12 -11.41
CA LYS A 99 -14.85 -4.98 -10.09
C LYS A 99 -16.26 -5.56 -10.06
N ALA A 100 -17.12 -5.16 -11.01
CA ALA A 100 -18.49 -5.66 -11.09
C ALA A 100 -18.51 -7.18 -11.33
N ALA A 101 -17.68 -7.68 -12.27
CA ALA A 101 -17.57 -9.10 -12.56
C ALA A 101 -17.10 -9.95 -11.35
N ARG A 102 -16.06 -9.50 -10.64
CA ARG A 102 -15.55 -10.21 -9.45
C ARG A 102 -16.59 -10.26 -8.34
N ARG A 103 -17.32 -9.16 -8.16
CA ARG A 103 -18.31 -9.02 -7.11
C ARG A 103 -19.53 -9.91 -7.34
N THR A 104 -20.05 -9.98 -8.56
CA THR A 104 -21.25 -10.77 -8.88
C THR A 104 -20.98 -12.19 -9.37
N GLY A 105 -19.71 -12.53 -9.65
CA GLY A 105 -19.35 -13.77 -10.33
C GLY A 105 -19.73 -13.80 -11.81
N GLN A 106 -20.07 -12.66 -12.44
CA GLN A 106 -20.50 -12.57 -13.83
C GLN A 106 -19.37 -12.04 -14.74
N PRO A 107 -18.65 -12.89 -15.51
CA PRO A 107 -17.48 -12.47 -16.29
C PRO A 107 -17.78 -11.42 -17.37
N GLN A 108 -19.01 -11.36 -17.87
CA GLN A 108 -19.46 -10.40 -18.87
C GLN A 108 -19.53 -8.95 -18.37
N LEU A 109 -19.46 -8.74 -17.04
CA LEU A 109 -19.46 -7.42 -16.41
C LEU A 109 -18.06 -6.78 -16.29
N VAL A 110 -17.04 -7.40 -16.87
CA VAL A 110 -15.76 -6.73 -17.12
C VAL A 110 -15.98 -5.63 -18.15
N PHE A 111 -15.27 -4.52 -18.06
CA PHE A 111 -15.15 -3.57 -19.16
C PHE A 111 -13.70 -3.21 -19.40
N GLY A 112 -13.35 -2.82 -20.62
CA GLY A 112 -11.95 -2.62 -20.99
C GLY A 112 -11.76 -2.25 -22.44
N THR A 113 -10.50 -2.20 -22.86
CA THR A 113 -10.11 -1.97 -24.25
C THR A 113 -10.30 -3.26 -25.05
N PHE A 114 -11.37 -3.32 -25.85
CA PHE A 114 -11.65 -4.44 -26.74
C PHE A 114 -11.70 -4.00 -28.21
N PRO A 115 -10.70 -4.33 -29.04
CA PRO A 115 -9.43 -5.00 -28.72
C PRO A 115 -8.48 -4.10 -27.91
N ALA A 116 -7.36 -4.67 -27.46
CA ALA A 116 -6.27 -3.91 -26.85
C ALA A 116 -5.74 -2.83 -27.80
N VAL A 117 -5.22 -1.74 -27.24
CA VAL A 117 -4.68 -0.62 -28.01
C VAL A 117 -3.26 -0.93 -28.47
N HIS A 118 -2.97 -0.72 -29.75
CA HIS A 118 -1.64 -0.90 -30.33
C HIS A 118 -1.01 0.45 -30.72
N ILE A 119 0.25 0.65 -30.35
CA ILE A 119 0.99 1.89 -30.53
C ILE A 119 2.34 1.55 -31.15
N ARG A 120 2.64 2.14 -32.30
CA ARG A 120 3.95 1.99 -32.96
C ARG A 120 5.01 2.82 -32.23
N GLY A 121 6.25 2.36 -32.24
CA GLY A 121 7.35 2.97 -31.48
C GLY A 121 7.72 4.40 -31.85
N ASP A 122 7.22 4.93 -32.96
CA ASP A 122 7.42 6.31 -33.43
C ASP A 122 6.14 7.17 -33.32
N TYR A 123 5.09 6.65 -32.69
CA TYR A 123 3.85 7.39 -32.44
C TYR A 123 3.88 8.01 -31.04
N HIS A 124 4.05 9.33 -30.98
CA HIS A 124 4.31 10.05 -29.73
C HIS A 124 3.14 10.85 -29.16
N ALA A 125 1.98 10.82 -29.83
CA ALA A 125 0.79 11.48 -29.30
C ALA A 125 0.17 10.63 -28.16
N PRO A 126 -0.46 11.26 -27.16
CA PRO A 126 -1.24 10.53 -26.17
C PRO A 126 -2.38 9.74 -26.83
N VAL A 127 -2.50 8.46 -26.48
CA VAL A 127 -3.59 7.59 -26.91
C VAL A 127 -4.55 7.37 -25.74
N PRO A 128 -5.82 7.82 -25.84
CA PRO A 128 -6.80 7.60 -24.78
C PRO A 128 -7.19 6.12 -24.72
N LEU A 129 -7.42 5.63 -23.51
CA LEU A 129 -7.93 4.29 -23.25
C LEU A 129 -9.41 4.43 -22.89
N TYR A 130 -10.30 3.83 -23.67
CA TYR A 130 -11.73 3.81 -23.40
C TYR A 130 -12.20 2.38 -23.14
N GLY A 131 -12.84 2.19 -22.00
CA GLY A 131 -13.46 0.95 -21.60
C GLY A 131 -14.84 0.79 -22.22
N THR A 132 -15.05 -0.33 -22.89
CA THR A 132 -16.34 -0.80 -23.43
C THR A 132 -16.67 -2.17 -22.86
N SER A 133 -17.92 -2.60 -23.00
CA SER A 133 -18.29 -3.99 -22.66
C SER A 133 -17.68 -4.99 -23.63
N PRO A 134 -17.49 -6.26 -23.22
CA PRO A 134 -16.92 -7.29 -24.07
C PRO A 134 -17.77 -7.47 -25.34
N PRO A 135 -17.18 -7.60 -26.53
CA PRO A 135 -17.94 -7.70 -27.78
C PRO A 135 -18.94 -8.86 -27.84
N ALA A 136 -18.67 -9.94 -27.08
CA ALA A 136 -19.52 -11.12 -27.00
C ALA A 136 -20.61 -11.04 -25.91
N SER A 137 -20.72 -9.91 -25.19
CA SER A 137 -21.75 -9.77 -24.15
C SER A 137 -23.13 -9.65 -24.77
N SER A 138 -24.05 -10.55 -24.39
CA SER A 138 -25.46 -10.50 -24.79
C SER A 138 -26.24 -9.38 -24.10
N ARG A 139 -25.70 -8.82 -23.01
CA ARG A 139 -26.24 -7.69 -22.24
C ARG A 139 -25.09 -6.76 -21.84
N PRO A 140 -24.64 -5.87 -22.74
CA PRO A 140 -23.51 -4.99 -22.46
C PRO A 140 -23.86 -4.00 -21.35
N MET A 141 -23.02 -3.95 -20.30
CA MET A 141 -23.16 -2.97 -19.21
C MET A 141 -22.93 -1.52 -19.69
N ILE A 142 -22.02 -1.33 -20.64
CA ILE A 142 -21.74 -0.04 -21.26
C ILE A 142 -22.43 -0.04 -22.64
N PRO A 143 -23.45 0.83 -22.86
CA PRO A 143 -24.14 0.91 -24.14
C PRO A 143 -23.20 1.21 -25.32
N LEU A 144 -23.58 0.74 -26.50
CA LEU A 144 -22.82 0.98 -27.73
C LEU A 144 -22.66 2.49 -27.98
N GLY A 145 -21.45 2.91 -28.38
CA GLY A 145 -21.12 4.32 -28.62
C GLY A 145 -20.80 5.12 -27.36
N ARG A 146 -20.89 4.52 -26.17
CA ARG A 146 -20.39 5.09 -24.91
C ARG A 146 -19.10 4.39 -24.48
N GLY A 147 -18.34 5.03 -23.61
CA GLY A 147 -17.14 4.46 -23.03
C GLY A 147 -16.80 5.12 -21.70
N ILE A 148 -16.19 4.35 -20.81
CA ILE A 148 -15.63 4.86 -19.56
C ILE A 148 -14.14 5.15 -19.80
N PRO A 149 -13.63 6.35 -19.52
CA PRO A 149 -12.21 6.64 -19.70
C PRO A 149 -11.38 5.81 -18.73
N LEU A 150 -10.40 5.05 -19.20
CA LEU A 150 -9.47 4.27 -18.36
C LEU A 150 -8.09 4.93 -18.23
N GLY A 151 -7.98 6.19 -18.67
CA GLY A 151 -6.74 6.96 -18.71
C GLY A 151 -6.20 7.13 -20.13
N SER A 152 -4.88 7.30 -20.24
CA SER A 152 -4.18 7.41 -21.52
C SER A 152 -2.76 6.88 -21.41
N VAL A 153 -2.20 6.47 -22.54
CA VAL A 153 -0.80 6.06 -22.68
C VAL A 153 -0.09 6.89 -23.74
N GLN A 154 1.19 7.19 -23.53
CA GLN A 154 1.98 7.96 -24.48
C GLN A 154 3.38 7.39 -24.55
N LEU A 155 3.82 7.03 -25.75
CA LEU A 155 5.23 6.71 -25.97
C LEU A 155 6.01 8.01 -26.16
N LEU A 156 6.96 8.28 -25.28
CA LEU A 156 7.69 9.54 -25.27
C LEU A 156 8.73 9.56 -26.37
N ARG A 157 8.90 10.74 -26.97
CA ARG A 157 9.94 10.98 -27.97
C ARG A 157 11.31 11.03 -27.27
N SER A 158 12.16 10.06 -27.57
CA SER A 158 13.57 10.11 -27.18
C SER A 158 14.25 11.34 -27.79
N ARG A 159 15.13 11.99 -27.02
CA ARG A 159 15.95 13.11 -27.49
C ARG A 159 17.37 12.96 -26.97
N MET A 160 18.32 13.57 -27.67
CA MET A 160 19.70 13.64 -27.22
C MET A 160 19.77 14.18 -25.79
N GLN A 161 20.58 13.53 -24.95
CA GLN A 161 20.82 14.02 -23.59
C GLN A 161 21.33 15.47 -23.67
N PRO A 162 20.75 16.43 -22.92
CA PRO A 162 21.26 17.79 -22.92
C PRO A 162 22.73 17.82 -22.44
N THR A 163 23.52 18.82 -22.81
CA THR A 163 24.98 18.87 -22.51
C THR A 163 25.34 19.83 -21.36
N GLU A 164 24.48 20.80 -21.02
CA GLU A 164 24.72 21.80 -19.97
C GLU A 164 24.28 21.28 -18.58
N ARG A 165 25.20 20.80 -17.74
CA ARG A 165 24.86 19.96 -16.56
C ARG A 165 24.45 20.70 -15.28
N SER A 166 23.34 20.22 -14.70
CA SER A 166 23.21 19.92 -13.26
C SER A 166 22.14 18.83 -12.98
N TRP A 167 22.12 17.70 -13.72
CA TRP A 167 21.15 16.60 -13.47
C TRP A 167 21.78 15.25 -13.09
N SER A 168 20.96 14.39 -12.49
CA SER A 168 21.34 13.04 -12.06
C SER A 168 21.75 12.13 -13.22
N GLU A 169 22.81 11.34 -13.01
CA GLU A 169 23.30 10.34 -13.98
C GLU A 169 22.32 9.18 -14.17
N VAL A 170 21.35 9.04 -13.28
CA VAL A 170 20.29 8.02 -13.37
C VAL A 170 19.26 8.37 -14.45
N VAL A 171 19.13 9.65 -14.84
CA VAL A 171 18.11 10.08 -15.81
C VAL A 171 18.67 10.12 -17.23
N ASN A 172 18.29 9.12 -18.02
CA ASN A 172 18.56 9.05 -19.46
C ASN A 172 17.30 9.40 -20.28
N VAL A 173 17.34 10.52 -21.01
CA VAL A 173 16.21 10.97 -21.86
C VAL A 173 16.25 10.41 -23.29
N GLU A 174 17.29 9.65 -23.63
CA GLU A 174 17.36 8.88 -24.88
C GLU A 174 16.62 7.54 -24.78
N THR A 175 16.42 7.03 -23.56
CA THR A 175 15.69 5.79 -23.29
C THR A 175 14.26 5.82 -23.83
N VAL A 176 13.88 4.78 -24.59
CA VAL A 176 12.50 4.54 -25.02
C VAL A 176 11.63 4.35 -23.78
N ARG A 177 10.61 5.21 -23.66
CA ARG A 177 9.81 5.31 -22.43
C ARG A 177 8.33 5.47 -22.75
N LEU A 178 7.49 4.79 -21.99
CA LEU A 178 6.04 4.94 -22.00
C LEU A 178 5.60 5.71 -20.75
N ARG A 179 4.65 6.64 -20.89
CA ARG A 179 3.91 7.22 -19.77
C ARG A 179 2.51 6.62 -19.72
N PHE A 180 2.10 6.17 -18.54
CA PHE A 180 0.69 5.88 -18.24
C PHE A 180 0.11 7.02 -17.40
N THR A 181 -1.04 7.54 -17.81
CA THR A 181 -1.79 8.55 -17.04
C THR A 181 -3.14 7.96 -16.67
N PRO A 182 -3.43 7.74 -15.38
CA PRO A 182 -4.71 7.19 -14.94
C PRO A 182 -5.92 8.05 -15.33
N ALA A 183 -7.12 7.46 -15.25
CA ALA A 183 -8.38 8.18 -15.34
C ALA A 183 -8.58 9.16 -14.15
N LYS A 184 -9.69 9.91 -14.15
CA LYS A 184 -9.90 11.03 -13.23
C LYS A 184 -10.43 10.60 -11.85
N GLY A 185 -10.78 9.33 -11.65
CA GLY A 185 -11.46 8.87 -10.44
C GLY A 185 -12.96 9.14 -10.48
N LEU A 186 -13.57 9.18 -11.67
CA LEU A 186 -15.01 9.38 -11.85
C LEU A 186 -15.79 8.10 -11.59
N ILE A 187 -17.05 8.29 -11.18
CA ILE A 187 -17.99 7.24 -10.84
C ILE A 187 -19.11 7.21 -11.88
N PHE A 188 -19.50 6.00 -12.31
CA PHE A 188 -20.47 5.71 -13.37
C PHE A 188 -21.52 4.73 -12.86
N GLY A 189 -22.75 4.86 -13.34
CA GLY A 189 -23.89 4.06 -12.87
C GLY A 189 -25.04 4.06 -13.86
N PRO A 190 -26.13 3.32 -13.58
CA PRO A 190 -27.36 3.43 -14.34
C PRO A 190 -28.07 4.77 -14.08
N PRO A 191 -29.01 5.20 -14.93
CA PRO A 191 -29.78 6.43 -14.73
C PRO A 191 -30.39 6.56 -13.32
N ALA A 192 -30.90 5.46 -12.75
CA ALA A 192 -31.48 5.42 -11.41
C ALA A 192 -30.46 5.74 -10.28
N ALA A 193 -29.16 5.60 -10.52
CA ALA A 193 -28.12 5.96 -9.54
C ALA A 193 -27.92 7.49 -9.45
N ALA A 194 -28.38 8.26 -10.44
CA ALA A 194 -28.37 9.73 -10.40
C ALA A 194 -29.61 10.34 -9.73
N GLU A 195 -30.59 9.51 -9.36
CA GLU A 195 -31.79 9.97 -8.65
C GLU A 195 -31.50 10.13 -7.15
N THR A 196 -32.20 11.05 -6.49
CA THR A 196 -32.20 11.14 -5.03
C THR A 196 -33.40 10.39 -4.47
N THR A 197 -33.25 9.78 -3.30
CA THR A 197 -34.32 9.09 -2.59
C THR A 197 -34.37 9.57 -1.14
N PRO A 198 -35.45 9.33 -0.38
CA PRO A 198 -35.48 9.66 1.05
C PRO A 198 -34.35 8.99 1.86
N LEU A 199 -33.88 7.82 1.42
CA LEU A 199 -32.76 7.09 2.02
C LEU A 199 -31.39 7.55 1.48
N ARG A 200 -31.37 8.20 0.31
CA ARG A 200 -30.17 8.67 -0.39
C ARG A 200 -30.40 10.11 -0.88
N PRO A 201 -30.21 11.12 -0.02
CA PRO A 201 -30.53 12.52 -0.34
C PRO A 201 -29.58 13.15 -1.37
N PHE A 202 -28.52 12.45 -1.77
CA PHE A 202 -27.56 12.88 -2.79
C PHE A 202 -27.45 11.83 -3.90
N PRO A 203 -27.29 12.21 -5.17
CA PRO A 203 -27.10 11.25 -6.24
C PRO A 203 -25.79 10.47 -6.03
N ALA A 204 -25.80 9.16 -6.31
CA ALA A 204 -24.60 8.33 -6.23
C ALA A 204 -23.65 8.62 -7.41
N VAL A 205 -24.21 9.02 -8.56
CA VAL A 205 -23.45 9.40 -9.76
C VAL A 205 -23.98 10.69 -10.38
N PRO A 206 -23.10 11.54 -10.96
CA PRO A 206 -23.53 12.66 -11.79
C PRO A 206 -24.35 12.19 -13.00
N VAL A 207 -25.29 13.02 -13.47
CA VAL A 207 -26.21 12.69 -14.58
C VAL A 207 -25.45 12.33 -15.86
N GLU A 208 -24.36 13.02 -16.16
CA GLU A 208 -23.50 12.77 -17.32
C GLU A 208 -22.85 11.37 -17.33
N ASN A 209 -22.65 10.79 -16.14
CA ASN A 209 -22.06 9.47 -15.93
C ASN A 209 -23.11 8.37 -15.69
N ALA A 210 -24.40 8.73 -15.71
CA ALA A 210 -25.52 7.86 -15.41
C ALA A 210 -26.07 7.18 -16.66
N PHE A 211 -25.27 6.31 -17.29
CA PHE A 211 -25.61 5.68 -18.58
C PHE A 211 -25.44 4.17 -18.63
N LEU A 212 -25.02 3.51 -17.54
CA LEU A 212 -24.86 2.06 -17.55
C LEU A 212 -26.21 1.36 -17.68
N ASP A 213 -26.24 0.21 -18.35
CA ASP A 213 -27.46 -0.57 -18.52
C ASP A 213 -27.84 -1.23 -17.18
N PRO A 214 -28.98 -0.85 -16.56
CA PRO A 214 -29.41 -1.48 -15.31
C PRO A 214 -29.75 -2.97 -15.47
N SER A 215 -30.03 -3.44 -16.68
CA SER A 215 -30.37 -4.84 -16.97
C SER A 215 -29.14 -5.75 -17.11
N ALA A 216 -27.93 -5.20 -17.08
CA ALA A 216 -26.68 -5.95 -17.23
C ALA A 216 -26.40 -6.93 -16.07
N GLY A 217 -27.08 -6.77 -14.93
CA GLY A 217 -26.98 -7.67 -13.77
C GLY A 217 -26.12 -7.17 -12.62
N TRP A 218 -25.58 -5.94 -12.72
CA TRP A 218 -24.88 -5.29 -11.60
C TRP A 218 -25.82 -4.49 -10.69
N PHE A 219 -26.76 -3.75 -11.28
CA PHE A 219 -27.78 -3.01 -10.55
C PHE A 219 -28.78 -3.97 -9.90
N GLY A 220 -29.11 -3.75 -8.63
CA GLY A 220 -30.04 -4.59 -7.87
C GLY A 220 -29.44 -5.88 -7.30
N ALA A 221 -28.19 -6.24 -7.62
CA ALA A 221 -27.53 -7.44 -7.09
C ALA A 221 -27.29 -7.33 -5.58
N SER A 222 -27.43 -8.43 -4.81
CA SER A 222 -27.33 -8.41 -3.34
C SER A 222 -26.53 -9.60 -2.78
N ASP A 223 -25.94 -9.42 -1.59
CA ASP A 223 -25.25 -10.50 -0.86
C ASP A 223 -26.22 -11.57 -0.34
N VAL A 224 -27.42 -11.15 0.03
CA VAL A 224 -28.49 -12.07 0.35
C VAL A 224 -28.93 -12.68 -0.98
N GLY A 225 -28.44 -13.88 -1.32
CA GLY A 225 -29.14 -14.75 -2.27
C GLY A 225 -30.57 -14.78 -1.77
N ALA A 226 -31.47 -14.07 -2.46
CA ALA A 226 -32.81 -13.80 -1.97
C ALA A 226 -33.39 -15.14 -1.55
N TYR A 227 -33.77 -15.29 -0.27
CA TYR A 227 -34.32 -16.54 0.27
C TYR A 227 -35.34 -17.12 -0.73
N GLY A 228 -34.93 -18.12 -1.51
CA GLY A 228 -35.75 -18.79 -2.53
C GLY A 228 -35.41 -18.58 -4.01
N ASN A 229 -34.51 -17.66 -4.41
CA ASN A 229 -34.14 -17.49 -5.83
C ASN A 229 -32.65 -17.81 -6.09
N PRO A 230 -32.31 -18.98 -6.66
CA PRO A 230 -30.94 -19.33 -7.04
C PRO A 230 -30.34 -18.45 -8.15
N ASP A 231 -31.15 -17.61 -8.82
CA ASP A 231 -30.68 -16.66 -9.84
C ASP A 231 -30.29 -15.28 -9.26
N ALA A 232 -30.53 -15.02 -7.97
CA ALA A 232 -30.15 -13.77 -7.32
C ALA A 232 -28.63 -13.74 -7.08
N GLY A 233 -27.92 -12.97 -7.91
CA GLY A 233 -26.45 -12.88 -7.92
C GLY A 233 -25.87 -12.42 -6.60
N ARG A 234 -25.08 -13.30 -5.97
CA ARG A 234 -24.33 -13.05 -4.74
C ARG A 234 -23.27 -11.97 -4.97
N VAL A 235 -23.17 -10.99 -4.08
CA VAL A 235 -22.17 -9.92 -4.13
C VAL A 235 -21.12 -10.10 -3.03
N GLU A 236 -19.87 -10.38 -3.42
CA GLU A 236 -18.77 -10.62 -2.48
C GLU A 236 -17.54 -9.72 -2.73
N PRO A 237 -16.91 -9.14 -1.69
CA PRO A 237 -17.38 -9.08 -0.30
C PRO A 237 -18.54 -8.09 -0.12
N SER A 238 -19.49 -8.44 0.73
CA SER A 238 -20.79 -7.78 0.82
C SER A 238 -20.80 -6.39 1.43
N ASP A 239 -19.72 -5.98 2.11
CA ASP A 239 -19.57 -4.67 2.73
C ASP A 239 -18.91 -3.62 1.81
N THR A 240 -18.72 -3.90 0.51
CA THR A 240 -17.86 -3.06 -0.36
C THR A 240 -18.53 -2.37 -1.55
N TYR A 241 -19.85 -2.49 -1.71
CA TYR A 241 -20.59 -1.84 -2.79
C TYR A 241 -21.55 -0.78 -2.26
N ASP A 242 -21.98 0.13 -3.15
CA ASP A 242 -22.71 1.37 -2.82
C ASP A 242 -24.16 1.17 -2.30
N GLY A 243 -24.55 -0.05 -1.97
CA GLY A 243 -25.82 -0.36 -1.29
C GLY A 243 -25.62 -0.95 0.09
N ALA A 244 -24.37 -1.25 0.47
CA ALA A 244 -24.10 -2.14 1.58
C ALA A 244 -24.46 -1.57 2.96
N GLU A 245 -24.40 -0.25 3.09
CA GLU A 245 -24.72 0.49 4.31
C GLU A 245 -26.17 0.97 4.37
N ALA A 246 -26.92 0.85 3.27
CA ALA A 246 -28.33 1.21 3.25
C ALA A 246 -29.14 0.14 4.01
N PRO A 247 -29.97 0.52 5.00
CA PRO A 247 -30.82 -0.43 5.69
C PRO A 247 -31.83 -1.01 4.71
N GLY A 248 -31.66 -2.28 4.34
CA GLY A 248 -32.71 -3.04 3.68
C GLY A 248 -33.92 -3.21 4.60
N GLU A 249 -35.07 -3.56 4.04
CA GLU A 249 -36.39 -3.65 4.73
C GLU A 249 -36.43 -4.58 5.97
N SER A 250 -35.34 -5.29 6.29
CA SER A 250 -35.25 -6.20 7.44
C SER A 250 -33.89 -6.12 8.17
N GLY A 251 -33.21 -4.98 8.16
CA GLY A 251 -31.86 -4.84 8.74
C GLY A 251 -30.77 -5.59 7.97
N ARG A 252 -31.03 -5.88 6.69
CA ARG A 252 -30.09 -6.54 5.76
C ARG A 252 -29.34 -5.49 4.94
N VAL A 253 -28.20 -5.91 4.38
CA VAL A 253 -27.41 -5.17 3.39
C VAL A 253 -28.31 -4.83 2.19
N GLY A 254 -28.43 -3.55 1.83
CA GLY A 254 -29.22 -3.10 0.67
C GLY A 254 -28.63 -3.55 -0.67
N PRO A 255 -29.40 -3.60 -1.76
CA PRO A 255 -28.92 -4.06 -3.07
C PRO A 255 -27.96 -3.07 -3.73
N SER A 256 -27.13 -3.56 -4.66
CA SER A 256 -26.16 -2.77 -5.42
C SER A 256 -26.82 -1.67 -6.22
N LEU A 257 -26.29 -0.45 -6.12
CA LEU A 257 -26.70 0.69 -6.93
C LEU A 257 -26.17 0.64 -8.36
N GLY A 258 -25.50 -0.44 -8.77
CA GLY A 258 -24.99 -0.59 -10.14
C GLY A 258 -23.82 0.34 -10.45
N VAL A 259 -23.14 0.84 -9.41
CA VAL A 259 -22.10 1.86 -9.53
C VAL A 259 -20.71 1.22 -9.67
N ILE A 260 -19.88 1.80 -10.54
CA ILE A 260 -18.46 1.46 -10.77
C ILE A 260 -17.63 2.73 -10.93
N ASP A 261 -16.32 2.63 -10.68
CA ASP A 261 -15.37 3.72 -10.95
C ASP A 261 -14.58 3.49 -12.24
N ASP A 262 -13.84 4.52 -12.66
CA ASP A 262 -12.97 4.52 -13.84
C ASP A 262 -11.54 4.03 -13.58
N THR A 263 -11.27 3.46 -12.41
CA THR A 263 -9.98 2.83 -12.14
C THR A 263 -9.82 1.58 -13.02
N CYS A 264 -8.58 1.18 -13.27
CA CYS A 264 -8.29 0.01 -14.09
C CYS A 264 -7.02 -0.70 -13.65
N GLU A 265 -6.88 -1.90 -14.19
CA GLU A 265 -5.63 -2.62 -14.29
C GLU A 265 -5.25 -2.61 -15.77
N ALA A 266 -3.98 -2.33 -16.08
CA ALA A 266 -3.49 -2.33 -17.46
C ALA A 266 -2.28 -3.24 -17.60
N ARG A 267 -2.30 -4.08 -18.64
CA ARG A 267 -1.15 -4.86 -19.07
C ARG A 267 -0.50 -4.18 -20.26
N ILE A 268 0.77 -3.84 -20.09
CA ILE A 268 1.63 -3.31 -21.15
C ILE A 268 2.46 -4.46 -21.67
N GLN A 269 2.42 -4.67 -22.99
CA GLN A 269 3.29 -5.59 -23.70
C GLN A 269 4.09 -4.80 -24.73
N VAL A 270 5.40 -5.00 -24.76
CA VAL A 270 6.29 -4.43 -25.77
C VAL A 270 6.83 -5.58 -26.61
N THR A 271 6.65 -5.52 -27.92
CA THR A 271 7.34 -6.39 -28.87
C THR A 271 8.35 -5.59 -29.67
N LEU A 272 9.49 -6.20 -29.99
CA LEU A 272 10.53 -5.60 -30.79
C LEU A 272 11.04 -6.63 -31.81
N THR A 273 10.97 -6.27 -33.09
CA THR A 273 11.55 -7.06 -34.18
C THR A 273 12.96 -6.54 -34.50
N VAL A 274 13.95 -7.43 -34.44
CA VAL A 274 15.34 -7.13 -34.83
C VAL A 274 15.74 -8.09 -35.95
N PRO A 275 16.34 -7.61 -37.07
CA PRO A 275 16.81 -8.47 -38.14
C PRO A 275 17.70 -9.61 -37.62
N GLY A 276 17.43 -10.84 -38.05
CA GLY A 276 18.21 -12.02 -37.68
C GLY A 276 17.99 -12.52 -36.24
N SER A 277 17.05 -11.93 -35.49
CA SER A 277 16.69 -12.37 -34.13
C SER A 277 15.22 -12.80 -34.05
N PRO A 278 14.86 -13.72 -33.12
CA PRO A 278 13.47 -13.92 -32.73
C PRO A 278 12.84 -12.61 -32.22
N GLU A 279 11.52 -12.49 -32.29
CA GLU A 279 10.81 -11.35 -31.70
C GLU A 279 11.09 -11.28 -30.19
N LEU A 280 11.52 -10.11 -29.73
CA LEU A 280 11.76 -9.84 -28.32
C LEU A 280 10.48 -9.35 -27.66
N LEU A 281 10.25 -9.79 -26.42
CA LEU A 281 9.01 -9.54 -25.68
C LEU A 281 9.32 -9.08 -24.26
N ALA A 282 8.70 -7.98 -23.84
CA ALA A 282 8.69 -7.51 -22.45
C ALA A 282 7.27 -7.16 -22.00
N ARG A 283 7.01 -7.26 -20.68
CA ARG A 283 5.69 -7.03 -20.09
C ARG A 283 5.78 -6.27 -18.78
N ALA A 284 4.79 -5.42 -18.52
CA ALA A 284 4.58 -4.76 -17.24
C ALA A 284 3.07 -4.71 -16.92
N ASN A 285 2.73 -4.61 -15.64
CA ASN A 285 1.37 -4.43 -15.17
C ASN A 285 1.24 -3.09 -14.43
N VAL A 286 0.09 -2.45 -14.57
CA VAL A 286 -0.28 -1.21 -13.89
C VAL A 286 -1.56 -1.47 -13.11
N PHE A 287 -1.59 -1.04 -11.85
CA PHE A 287 -2.77 -1.09 -11.00
C PHE A 287 -3.11 0.33 -10.55
N VAL A 288 -4.32 0.82 -10.86
CA VAL A 288 -4.78 2.13 -10.41
C VAL A 288 -5.58 1.97 -9.13
N GLY A 289 -4.99 2.40 -8.01
CA GLY A 289 -5.63 2.41 -6.70
C GLY A 289 -6.21 3.79 -6.32
N PRO A 290 -6.89 3.88 -5.17
CA PRO A 290 -7.25 5.18 -4.57
C PRO A 290 -5.98 5.99 -4.26
N PRO A 291 -6.10 7.31 -4.06
CA PRO A 291 -4.98 8.12 -3.62
C PRO A 291 -4.38 7.62 -2.30
N ASP A 292 -3.06 7.61 -2.22
CA ASP A 292 -2.34 7.48 -0.96
C ASP A 292 -2.29 8.86 -0.29
N PHE A 293 -3.05 9.02 0.79
CA PHE A 293 -3.14 10.28 1.54
C PHE A 293 -2.03 10.45 2.58
N ALA A 294 -1.20 9.43 2.80
CA ALA A 294 -0.07 9.46 3.72
C ALA A 294 1.13 8.74 3.10
N PRO A 295 1.63 9.20 1.93
CA PRO A 295 2.67 8.49 1.20
C PRO A 295 4.03 8.50 1.93
N ASP A 296 4.17 9.28 2.99
CA ASP A 296 5.29 9.30 3.93
C ASP A 296 5.19 8.19 5.01
N ARG A 297 4.08 7.45 5.08
CA ARG A 297 3.83 6.39 6.06
C ARG A 297 3.80 5.05 5.35
N ARG A 298 4.87 4.28 5.49
CA ARG A 298 5.02 3.00 4.80
C ARG A 298 4.18 1.94 5.52
N PRO A 299 3.41 1.12 4.79
CA PRO A 299 2.69 0.02 5.41
C PRO A 299 3.67 -1.04 5.91
N PHE A 300 3.43 -1.61 7.09
CA PHE A 300 4.22 -2.73 7.62
C PHE A 300 4.11 -4.00 6.76
N LEU A 301 3.00 -4.14 6.04
CA LEU A 301 2.77 -5.17 5.03
C LEU A 301 2.43 -4.50 3.70
N SER A 302 3.35 -4.56 2.74
CA SER A 302 3.18 -4.03 1.39
C SER A 302 2.90 -5.13 0.37
N LEU A 303 2.48 -4.73 -0.84
CA LEU A 303 2.38 -5.66 -1.97
C LEU A 303 3.74 -6.31 -2.30
N ALA A 304 4.84 -5.59 -2.10
CA ALA A 304 6.18 -6.15 -2.30
C ALA A 304 6.48 -7.26 -1.27
N ASP A 305 6.07 -7.07 -0.02
CA ASP A 305 6.23 -8.10 1.02
C ASP A 305 5.41 -9.36 0.67
N GLU A 306 4.20 -9.21 0.15
CA GLU A 306 3.39 -10.35 -0.30
C GLU A 306 3.93 -11.03 -1.57
N LEU A 307 4.42 -10.25 -2.54
CA LEU A 307 5.05 -10.79 -3.75
C LEU A 307 6.33 -11.55 -3.37
N ASN A 308 7.10 -11.03 -2.42
CA ASN A 308 8.28 -11.71 -1.89
C ASN A 308 7.91 -13.01 -1.16
N ASP A 309 6.79 -13.05 -0.42
CA ASP A 309 6.30 -14.29 0.23
C ASP A 309 5.91 -15.36 -0.79
N ARG A 310 5.38 -14.94 -1.95
CA ARG A 310 4.98 -15.82 -3.07
C ARG A 310 6.13 -16.18 -4.01
N ALA A 311 7.22 -15.41 -3.99
CA ALA A 311 8.41 -15.66 -4.79
C ALA A 311 9.17 -16.91 -4.29
N GLY A 312 9.99 -17.48 -5.16
CA GLY A 312 10.70 -18.74 -4.91
C GLY A 312 11.63 -18.74 -3.67
N ASP A 313 12.02 -19.96 -3.29
CA ASP A 313 12.79 -20.39 -2.11
C ASP A 313 12.85 -19.42 -0.90
N ALA A 314 11.91 -19.62 0.02
CA ALA A 314 11.87 -18.93 1.29
C ALA A 314 13.15 -19.09 2.13
N THR A 315 13.86 -20.20 1.96
CA THR A 315 15.11 -20.51 2.67
C THR A 315 16.22 -19.62 2.16
N GLU A 316 16.40 -19.55 0.84
CA GLU A 316 17.44 -18.74 0.20
C GLU A 316 17.26 -17.24 0.54
N ARG A 317 16.03 -16.74 0.40
CA ARG A 317 15.68 -15.34 0.72
C ARG A 317 16.07 -14.96 2.15
N SER A 318 15.72 -15.81 3.12
CA SER A 318 15.89 -15.51 4.55
C SER A 318 17.27 -15.91 5.09
N ALA A 319 18.04 -16.73 4.37
CA ALA A 319 19.36 -17.21 4.79
C ALA A 319 20.40 -16.07 4.84
N ALA A 320 20.31 -15.10 3.93
CA ALA A 320 21.25 -13.98 3.87
C ALA A 320 21.07 -12.95 5.01
N LEU A 321 19.87 -12.86 5.60
CA LEU A 321 19.54 -11.86 6.62
C LEU A 321 19.97 -12.30 8.03
N THR A 322 21.22 -12.07 8.40
CA THR A 322 21.75 -12.44 9.72
C THR A 322 22.44 -11.27 10.42
N GLY A 323 22.67 -11.37 11.73
CA GLY A 323 23.40 -10.37 12.51
C GLY A 323 22.87 -8.95 12.32
N VAL A 324 23.74 -8.03 11.93
CA VAL A 324 23.39 -6.60 11.71
C VAL A 324 22.33 -6.42 10.62
N ALA A 325 22.35 -7.22 9.55
CA ALA A 325 21.35 -7.12 8.49
C ALA A 325 19.97 -7.55 8.98
N LEU A 326 19.90 -8.54 9.88
CA LEU A 326 18.65 -8.93 10.54
C LEU A 326 18.17 -7.85 11.52
N ASP A 327 19.07 -7.26 12.30
CA ASP A 327 18.74 -6.14 13.19
C ASP A 327 18.14 -4.96 12.42
N GLN A 328 18.76 -4.55 11.31
CA GLN A 328 18.28 -3.46 10.45
C GLN A 328 16.92 -3.76 9.84
N TRP A 329 16.71 -5.01 9.41
CA TRP A 329 15.43 -5.44 8.86
C TRP A 329 14.32 -5.41 9.92
N VAL A 330 14.60 -5.86 11.15
CA VAL A 330 13.64 -5.81 12.27
C VAL A 330 13.35 -4.37 12.68
N GLU A 331 14.37 -3.51 12.75
CA GLU A 331 14.21 -2.08 13.04
C GLU A 331 13.30 -1.42 12.01
N ASP A 332 13.53 -1.68 10.72
CA ASP A 332 12.69 -1.17 9.64
C ASP A 332 11.24 -1.68 9.69
N LEU A 333 11.03 -2.97 10.03
CA LEU A 333 9.68 -3.51 10.25
C LEU A 333 8.94 -2.75 11.37
N PHE A 334 9.60 -2.53 12.51
CA PHE A 334 8.98 -1.83 13.65
C PHE A 334 8.80 -0.33 13.39
N GLU A 335 9.65 0.30 12.57
CA GLU A 335 9.44 1.66 12.09
C GLU A 335 8.19 1.74 11.20
N ARG A 336 8.01 0.81 10.25
CA ARG A 336 6.79 0.74 9.42
C ARG A 336 5.53 0.48 10.27
N VAL A 337 5.64 -0.33 11.32
CA VAL A 337 4.57 -0.53 12.31
C VAL A 337 4.23 0.77 13.02
N PHE A 338 5.23 1.53 13.46
CA PHE A 338 5.02 2.84 14.08
C PHE A 338 4.38 3.85 13.11
N GLU A 339 4.89 3.94 11.87
CA GLU A 339 4.34 4.78 10.82
C GLU A 339 2.86 4.45 10.55
N THR A 340 2.53 3.15 10.59
CA THR A 340 1.18 2.66 10.38
C THR A 340 0.27 3.01 11.57
N ILE A 341 0.63 2.68 12.81
CA ILE A 341 -0.22 2.94 13.99
C ILE A 341 -0.49 4.44 14.18
N TYR A 342 0.43 5.29 13.71
CA TYR A 342 0.27 6.74 13.77
C TYR A 342 -1.00 7.21 13.04
N LEU A 343 -1.38 6.54 11.96
CA LEU A 343 -2.59 6.82 11.17
C LEU A 343 -3.89 6.31 11.82
N PHE A 344 -3.82 5.57 12.92
CA PHE A 344 -4.98 4.90 13.52
C PHE A 344 -5.53 5.65 14.73
N ASN A 345 -6.86 5.71 14.81
CA ASN A 345 -7.60 6.02 16.04
C ASN A 345 -7.87 4.72 16.80
N VAL A 346 -6.90 4.31 17.61
CA VAL A 346 -6.90 3.05 18.37
C VAL A 346 -8.09 2.98 19.33
N ASP A 347 -8.47 4.10 19.94
CA ASP A 347 -9.64 4.21 20.82
C ASP A 347 -10.92 3.83 20.07
N TRP A 348 -11.16 4.45 18.91
CA TRP A 348 -12.33 4.16 18.07
C TRP A 348 -12.37 2.69 17.64
N TYR A 349 -11.24 2.18 17.14
CA TYR A 349 -11.17 0.81 16.65
C TYR A 349 -11.37 -0.19 17.78
N ARG A 350 -10.82 0.05 18.97
CA ARG A 350 -11.06 -0.79 20.14
C ARG A 350 -12.54 -0.83 20.47
N THR A 351 -13.19 0.32 20.63
CA THR A 351 -14.62 0.39 20.99
C THR A 351 -15.48 -0.39 19.99
N ARG A 352 -15.18 -0.27 18.70
CA ARG A 352 -15.96 -0.90 17.62
C ARG A 352 -15.64 -2.37 17.41
N ARG A 353 -14.38 -2.79 17.59
CA ARG A 353 -13.87 -4.07 17.06
C ARG A 353 -13.22 -4.99 18.11
N ALA A 354 -13.02 -4.57 19.35
CA ALA A 354 -12.40 -5.45 20.35
C ALA A 354 -13.26 -6.70 20.60
N ALA A 355 -12.69 -7.88 20.46
CA ALA A 355 -13.36 -9.12 20.81
C ALA A 355 -13.60 -9.20 22.33
N THR A 356 -14.67 -9.88 22.74
CA THR A 356 -14.83 -10.29 24.13
C THR A 356 -13.78 -11.35 24.45
N VAL A 357 -13.02 -11.14 25.53
CA VAL A 357 -12.04 -12.14 25.98
C VAL A 357 -12.80 -13.23 26.76
N PRO A 358 -12.58 -14.52 26.48
CA PRO A 358 -13.19 -15.62 27.22
C PRO A 358 -12.97 -15.48 28.73
N SER A 359 -13.99 -15.77 29.54
CA SER A 359 -13.95 -15.51 30.99
C SER A 359 -12.85 -16.27 31.72
N ASP A 360 -12.52 -17.48 31.24
CA ASP A 360 -11.44 -18.35 31.72
C ASP A 360 -10.04 -17.81 31.37
N LYS A 361 -9.96 -16.90 30.39
CA LYS A 361 -8.71 -16.23 29.98
C LYS A 361 -8.53 -14.84 30.60
N LEU A 362 -9.52 -14.31 31.30
CA LEU A 362 -9.41 -12.99 31.93
C LEU A 362 -8.54 -13.01 33.19
N ARG A 363 -7.81 -11.92 33.42
CA ARG A 363 -7.24 -11.65 34.74
C ARG A 363 -8.36 -11.52 35.77
N ALA A 364 -8.07 -11.99 36.99
CA ALA A 364 -9.00 -11.91 38.12
C ALA A 364 -9.36 -10.45 38.46
N MET A 365 -8.35 -9.57 38.45
CA MET A 365 -8.50 -8.14 38.72
C MET A 365 -8.12 -7.32 37.49
N SER A 366 -8.76 -6.15 37.35
CA SER A 366 -8.34 -5.15 36.36
C SER A 366 -7.03 -4.49 36.77
N ILE A 367 -6.29 -3.97 35.80
CA ILE A 367 -5.13 -3.10 36.06
C ILE A 367 -5.57 -1.95 36.98
N PRO A 368 -4.92 -1.76 38.14
CA PRO A 368 -5.30 -0.70 39.08
C PRO A 368 -5.25 0.68 38.45
N GLY A 369 -6.31 1.48 38.63
CA GLY A 369 -6.40 2.85 38.12
C GLY A 369 -6.75 2.97 36.63
N ASP A 370 -6.83 1.85 35.89
CA ASP A 370 -7.07 1.85 34.45
C ASP A 370 -8.49 2.28 34.10
N LYS A 371 -8.60 3.20 33.14
CA LYS A 371 -9.85 3.85 32.73
C LYS A 371 -10.37 3.37 31.38
N VAL A 372 -9.73 2.36 30.80
CA VAL A 372 -10.22 1.74 29.57
C VAL A 372 -11.58 1.10 29.83
N SER A 373 -12.59 1.51 29.06
CA SER A 373 -13.95 0.95 29.16
C SER A 373 -14.00 -0.54 28.82
N GLU A 374 -14.97 -1.27 29.36
CA GLU A 374 -15.20 -2.69 29.09
C GLU A 374 -13.93 -3.55 29.33
N PRO A 375 -13.50 -3.70 30.60
CA PRO A 375 -12.22 -4.31 30.93
C PRO A 375 -12.09 -5.78 30.50
N GLY A 376 -13.21 -6.47 30.23
CA GLY A 376 -13.26 -7.84 29.73
C GLY A 376 -13.14 -8.01 28.22
N ARG A 377 -13.02 -6.91 27.46
CA ARG A 377 -12.73 -6.95 26.01
C ARG A 377 -11.24 -6.81 25.75
N ALA A 378 -10.82 -7.19 24.55
CA ALA A 378 -9.44 -7.11 24.11
C ALA A 378 -8.83 -5.71 24.35
N MET A 379 -7.57 -5.68 24.78
CA MET A 379 -6.84 -4.50 25.25
C MET A 379 -7.50 -3.75 26.41
N GLY A 380 -8.47 -4.36 27.11
CA GLY A 380 -9.04 -3.85 28.35
C GLY A 380 -8.20 -4.22 29.58
N GLY A 381 -8.50 -3.60 30.72
CA GLY A 381 -7.73 -3.78 31.95
C GLY A 381 -7.66 -5.20 32.52
N ARG A 382 -8.52 -6.14 32.07
CA ARG A 382 -8.45 -7.56 32.48
C ARG A 382 -7.90 -8.49 31.40
N ASP A 383 -7.54 -7.96 30.23
CA ASP A 383 -6.91 -8.73 29.16
C ASP A 383 -5.43 -9.06 29.51
N PRO A 384 -5.02 -10.34 29.50
CA PRO A 384 -3.61 -10.73 29.66
C PRO A 384 -2.64 -10.11 28.64
N LEU A 385 -3.11 -9.72 27.46
CA LEU A 385 -2.29 -9.06 26.44
C LEU A 385 -2.01 -7.58 26.75
N ARG A 386 -2.78 -6.94 27.65
CA ARG A 386 -2.50 -5.59 28.13
C ARG A 386 -1.42 -5.61 29.22
N SER A 387 -0.29 -4.93 29.04
CA SER A 387 0.75 -4.89 30.10
C SER A 387 0.19 -4.21 31.37
N PRO A 388 0.36 -4.82 32.56
CA PRO A 388 -0.09 -4.22 33.83
C PRO A 388 0.81 -3.08 34.31
N GLU A 389 1.95 -2.85 33.65
CA GLU A 389 2.89 -1.77 33.97
C GLU A 389 2.37 -0.39 33.55
N PHE A 390 1.35 -0.35 32.68
CA PHE A 390 0.82 0.88 32.13
C PHE A 390 -0.67 0.99 32.39
N THR A 391 -1.06 2.16 32.87
CA THR A 391 -2.45 2.56 33.08
C THR A 391 -2.83 3.55 31.98
N ILE A 392 -4.00 3.39 31.38
CA ILE A 392 -4.61 4.40 30.50
C ILE A 392 -5.57 5.23 31.33
N LEU A 393 -5.43 6.55 31.27
CA LEU A 393 -6.26 7.50 31.99
C LEU A 393 -7.52 7.87 31.20
N ASP A 394 -8.45 8.56 31.87
CA ASP A 394 -9.63 9.10 31.22
C ASP A 394 -9.23 10.13 30.14
N PRO A 395 -9.93 10.21 29.00
CA PRO A 395 -9.69 11.25 28.01
C PRO A 395 -9.76 12.64 28.63
N THR A 396 -8.83 13.51 28.25
CA THR A 396 -8.80 14.91 28.68
C THR A 396 -8.86 15.84 27.47
N THR A 397 -9.03 17.14 27.70
CA THR A 397 -8.94 18.14 26.63
C THR A 397 -7.59 18.11 25.92
N ASN A 398 -6.51 17.79 26.65
CA ASN A 398 -5.15 17.74 26.10
C ASN A 398 -4.81 16.38 25.47
N GLU A 399 -5.44 15.32 25.94
CA GLU A 399 -5.25 13.95 25.47
C GLU A 399 -6.62 13.29 25.25
N PRO A 400 -7.31 13.60 24.14
CA PRO A 400 -8.66 13.10 23.89
C PRO A 400 -8.70 11.63 23.44
N LEU A 401 -7.55 11.06 23.05
CA LEU A 401 -7.40 9.70 22.53
C LEU A 401 -6.26 8.96 23.26
N PRO A 402 -6.43 8.67 24.57
CA PRO A 402 -5.33 8.22 25.42
C PRO A 402 -4.80 6.84 25.03
N LEU A 403 -5.62 5.94 24.46
CA LEU A 403 -5.13 4.66 23.98
C LEU A 403 -4.31 4.82 22.69
N SER A 404 -4.71 5.73 21.80
CA SER A 404 -3.97 6.07 20.58
C SER A 404 -2.63 6.72 20.90
N GLU A 405 -2.59 7.67 21.81
CA GLU A 405 -1.33 8.29 22.26
C GLU A 405 -0.41 7.27 22.91
N HIS A 406 -0.92 6.45 23.83
CA HIS A 406 -0.13 5.37 24.42
C HIS A 406 0.43 4.42 23.36
N ALA A 407 -0.38 4.01 22.37
CA ALA A 407 0.06 3.16 21.28
C ALA A 407 1.17 3.84 20.47
N ARG A 408 1.03 5.13 20.12
CA ARG A 408 2.06 5.89 19.40
C ARG A 408 3.36 5.95 20.18
N THR A 409 3.32 6.30 21.47
CA THR A 409 4.52 6.36 22.32
C THR A 409 5.21 5.00 22.44
N ARG A 410 4.45 3.93 22.66
CA ARG A 410 5.03 2.59 22.82
C ARG A 410 5.63 2.05 21.53
N HIS A 411 4.93 2.17 20.40
CA HIS A 411 5.48 1.72 19.12
C HIS A 411 6.67 2.57 18.69
N ARG A 412 6.68 3.87 19.02
CA ARG A 412 7.85 4.71 18.77
C ARG A 412 9.08 4.25 19.53
N ALA A 413 8.93 3.91 20.80
CA ALA A 413 10.05 3.37 21.58
C ALA A 413 10.53 2.03 21.02
N LEU A 414 9.61 1.16 20.60
CA LEU A 414 9.93 -0.16 20.06
C LEU A 414 10.43 -0.13 18.60
N SER A 415 10.42 1.02 17.92
CA SER A 415 11.10 1.18 16.62
C SER A 415 12.59 1.49 16.75
N ASP A 416 13.11 1.59 17.97
CA ASP A 416 14.55 1.48 18.26
C ASP A 416 14.88 0.01 18.55
N VAL A 417 15.79 -0.57 17.76
CA VAL A 417 16.17 -1.98 17.89
C VAL A 417 16.79 -2.31 19.25
N LEU A 418 17.46 -1.36 19.93
CA LEU A 418 18.01 -1.58 21.26
C LEU A 418 16.92 -1.63 22.34
N GLU A 419 15.92 -0.76 22.26
CA GLU A 419 14.76 -0.79 23.16
C GLU A 419 13.90 -2.03 22.92
N LEU A 420 13.69 -2.41 21.66
CA LEU A 420 13.00 -3.64 21.32
C LEU A 420 13.75 -4.87 21.85
N ARG A 421 15.08 -4.91 21.70
CA ARG A 421 15.91 -5.98 22.25
C ARG A 421 15.79 -6.04 23.77
N ALA A 422 15.88 -4.90 24.45
CA ALA A 422 15.74 -4.83 25.90
C ALA A 422 14.33 -5.27 26.35
N PHE A 423 13.28 -4.94 25.58
CA PHE A 423 11.93 -5.42 25.81
C PHE A 423 11.84 -6.95 25.71
N VAL A 424 12.37 -7.56 24.64
CA VAL A 424 12.41 -9.02 24.47
C VAL A 424 13.15 -9.71 25.61
N GLN A 425 14.29 -9.15 26.02
CA GLN A 425 15.09 -9.72 27.11
C GLN A 425 14.39 -9.65 28.47
N ARG A 426 13.66 -8.57 28.75
CA ARG A 426 12.88 -8.39 29.98
C ARG A 426 11.60 -9.23 30.00
N HIS A 427 11.03 -9.51 28.84
CA HIS A 427 9.77 -10.24 28.70
C HIS A 427 9.87 -11.39 27.69
N PRO A 428 10.64 -12.47 27.98
CA PRO A 428 10.77 -13.61 27.08
C PRO A 428 9.40 -14.20 26.70
N GLY A 429 9.22 -14.54 25.42
CA GLY A 429 7.98 -15.07 24.85
C GLY A 429 6.92 -14.00 24.53
N ARG A 430 7.05 -12.77 25.04
CA ARG A 430 5.98 -11.77 24.95
C ARG A 430 5.70 -11.30 23.53
N VAL A 431 6.72 -11.16 22.68
CA VAL A 431 6.52 -10.78 21.27
C VAL A 431 5.71 -11.83 20.52
N LYS A 432 5.94 -13.13 20.80
CA LYS A 432 5.19 -14.23 20.19
C LYS A 432 3.72 -14.25 20.61
N GLU A 433 3.40 -13.84 21.84
CA GLU A 433 2.01 -13.66 22.28
C GLU A 433 1.35 -12.47 21.60
N LEU A 434 2.08 -11.36 21.44
CA LEU A 434 1.53 -10.11 20.92
C LEU A 434 1.40 -10.11 19.39
N VAL A 435 2.30 -10.77 18.66
CA VAL A 435 2.31 -10.80 17.20
C VAL A 435 1.62 -12.07 16.71
N ARG A 436 0.70 -11.89 15.76
CA ARG A 436 -0.08 -12.96 15.15
C ARG A 436 0.75 -13.66 14.07
N ARG A 437 0.70 -15.00 14.05
CA ARG A 437 1.29 -15.79 12.96
C ARG A 437 0.50 -15.54 11.66
N ALA A 438 1.17 -15.69 10.52
CA ALA A 438 0.50 -15.62 9.22
C ALA A 438 -0.77 -16.49 9.18
N PHE A 439 -1.89 -15.88 8.77
CA PHE A 439 -3.24 -16.49 8.70
C PHE A 439 -3.82 -17.04 10.01
N GLU A 440 -3.23 -16.76 11.17
CA GLU A 440 -3.77 -17.18 12.46
C GLU A 440 -5.07 -16.42 12.78
N ILE A 441 -6.12 -17.14 13.18
CA ILE A 441 -7.42 -16.58 13.59
C ILE A 441 -7.83 -17.27 14.89
N GLU A 442 -8.16 -16.50 15.93
CA GLU A 442 -8.66 -17.05 17.19
C GLU A 442 -10.18 -17.28 17.12
N ALA A 443 -10.68 -18.22 17.93
CA ALA A 443 -12.09 -18.62 17.91
C ALA A 443 -13.08 -17.49 18.23
N ASN A 444 -12.65 -16.45 18.94
CA ASN A 444 -13.43 -15.26 19.27
C ASN A 444 -13.20 -14.08 18.31
N GLU A 445 -12.57 -14.34 17.15
CA GLU A 445 -12.38 -13.35 16.09
C GLU A 445 -13.28 -13.60 14.89
N GLY A 446 -13.51 -12.55 14.11
CA GLY A 446 -14.25 -12.62 12.86
C GLY A 446 -14.29 -11.26 12.15
N ALA A 447 -15.23 -11.11 11.22
CA ALA A 447 -15.32 -9.94 10.34
C ALA A 447 -15.44 -8.58 11.07
N ILE A 448 -15.94 -8.60 12.31
CA ILE A 448 -16.20 -7.41 13.12
C ILE A 448 -15.52 -7.40 14.49
N GLN A 449 -14.88 -8.50 14.89
CA GLN A 449 -14.27 -8.66 16.22
C GLN A 449 -12.83 -9.17 16.09
N THR A 450 -11.90 -8.57 16.82
CA THR A 450 -10.48 -8.96 16.84
C THR A 450 -9.92 -8.94 18.26
N THR A 451 -8.99 -9.85 18.57
CA THR A 451 -8.26 -9.86 19.84
C THR A 451 -7.18 -8.77 19.91
N MET A 452 -7.00 -8.03 18.81
CA MET A 452 -6.15 -6.84 18.72
C MET A 452 -4.66 -7.11 19.00
N ARG A 453 -4.26 -8.35 18.74
CA ARG A 453 -2.86 -8.73 18.52
C ARG A 453 -2.32 -8.03 17.28
N MET A 454 -1.01 -7.82 17.24
CA MET A 454 -0.31 -7.18 16.14
C MET A 454 -0.33 -8.04 14.87
N PRO A 455 -0.66 -7.44 13.71
CA PRO A 455 -1.15 -6.06 13.52
C PRO A 455 -2.64 -5.92 13.89
N PRO A 456 -3.01 -5.02 14.81
CA PRO A 456 -4.39 -4.87 15.22
C PRO A 456 -5.20 -4.10 14.17
N PHE A 457 -6.53 -4.19 14.25
CA PHE A 457 -7.49 -3.29 13.59
C PHE A 457 -7.64 -3.38 12.07
N MET A 458 -6.66 -3.98 11.38
CA MET A 458 -6.71 -4.15 9.94
C MET A 458 -7.34 -5.48 9.58
N ARG A 459 -8.05 -5.50 8.45
CA ARG A 459 -8.63 -6.71 7.89
C ARG A 459 -7.93 -7.03 6.57
N GLN A 460 -7.67 -8.31 6.33
CA GLN A 460 -7.33 -8.77 4.99
C GLN A 460 -8.58 -8.75 4.09
N SER A 461 -8.40 -8.99 2.79
CA SER A 461 -9.46 -8.96 1.78
C SER A 461 -10.63 -9.94 2.04
N ASN A 462 -10.41 -10.96 2.88
CA ASN A 462 -11.43 -11.91 3.33
C ASN A 462 -12.13 -11.49 4.65
N ALA A 463 -12.03 -10.21 5.03
CA ALA A 463 -12.56 -9.63 6.26
C ALA A 463 -11.99 -10.22 7.59
N GLN A 464 -11.00 -11.10 7.53
CA GLN A 464 -10.31 -11.64 8.71
C GLN A 464 -9.22 -10.68 9.23
N PRO A 465 -8.72 -10.83 10.47
CA PRO A 465 -7.59 -10.06 10.96
C PRO A 465 -6.40 -10.10 9.99
N LEU A 466 -5.77 -8.95 9.76
CA LEU A 466 -4.53 -8.87 9.00
C LEU A 466 -3.38 -9.52 9.78
N THR A 467 -2.41 -10.08 9.06
CA THR A 467 -1.21 -10.70 9.65
C THR A 467 0.04 -10.18 8.94
N LEU A 468 1.21 -10.38 9.54
CA LEU A 468 2.46 -10.32 8.77
C LEU A 468 2.44 -11.40 7.67
N ALA A 469 3.23 -11.20 6.61
CA ALA A 469 3.54 -12.26 5.67
C ALA A 469 4.35 -13.37 6.37
N SER A 470 4.31 -14.59 5.84
CA SER A 470 4.92 -15.76 6.50
C SER A 470 6.41 -15.55 6.75
N TRP A 471 7.12 -15.07 5.73
CA TRP A 471 8.55 -14.78 5.83
C TRP A 471 8.90 -13.67 6.83
N GLN A 472 8.07 -12.62 6.93
CA GLN A 472 8.29 -11.53 7.88
C GLN A 472 8.13 -12.05 9.32
N TYR A 473 7.11 -12.87 9.56
CA TYR A 473 6.88 -13.48 10.87
C TYR A 473 8.05 -14.40 11.26
N ASP A 474 8.50 -15.27 10.37
CA ASP A 474 9.58 -16.22 10.64
C ASP A 474 10.92 -15.51 10.91
N LEU A 475 11.24 -14.45 10.15
CA LEU A 475 12.42 -13.62 10.41
C LEU A 475 12.37 -12.93 11.77
N LEU A 476 11.21 -12.36 12.12
CA LEU A 476 11.02 -11.71 13.42
C LEU A 476 11.18 -12.74 14.56
N MET A 477 10.55 -13.91 14.45
CA MET A 477 10.66 -14.95 15.48
C MET A 477 12.09 -15.46 15.62
N ARG A 478 12.82 -15.64 14.51
CA ARG A 478 14.25 -15.98 14.57
C ARG A 478 15.06 -14.95 15.34
N TRP A 479 14.84 -13.66 15.08
CA TRP A 479 15.51 -12.58 15.79
C TRP A 479 15.17 -12.54 17.30
N VAL A 480 13.89 -12.78 17.64
CA VAL A 480 13.43 -12.90 19.04
C VAL A 480 14.14 -14.06 19.73
N GLU A 481 14.17 -15.25 19.12
CA GLU A 481 14.83 -16.44 19.65
C GLU A 481 16.34 -16.27 19.82
N GLU A 482 17.02 -15.58 18.89
CA GLU A 482 18.44 -15.21 19.02
C GLU A 482 18.66 -14.27 20.21
N THR A 483 17.79 -13.28 20.38
CA THR A 483 17.86 -12.31 21.47
C THR A 483 17.62 -12.95 22.84
N GLU A 484 16.61 -13.81 22.95
CA GLU A 484 16.30 -14.55 24.18
C GLU A 484 17.43 -15.53 24.55
N ARG A 485 17.95 -16.28 23.59
CA ARG A 485 19.11 -17.17 23.81
C ARG A 485 20.34 -16.40 24.27
N ALA A 486 20.62 -15.24 23.66
CA ALA A 486 21.75 -14.40 24.06
C ALA A 486 21.59 -13.86 25.49
N ALA A 487 20.38 -13.52 25.92
CA ALA A 487 20.13 -13.12 27.31
C ALA A 487 20.26 -14.28 28.29
N ALA A 488 19.70 -15.45 27.97
CA ALA A 488 19.81 -16.65 28.79
C ALA A 488 21.28 -17.08 28.97
N ALA A 489 22.10 -17.00 27.92
CA ALA A 489 23.53 -17.30 27.99
C ALA A 489 24.34 -16.33 28.88
N LYS A 490 23.85 -15.09 29.07
CA LYS A 490 24.49 -14.07 29.93
C LYS A 490 24.03 -14.12 31.39
N ALA A 491 22.90 -14.76 31.69
CA ALA A 491 22.35 -14.86 33.04
C ALA A 491 23.32 -15.51 34.08
N PRO A 492 24.10 -16.56 33.76
CA PRO A 492 25.07 -17.14 34.70
C PRO A 492 26.23 -16.21 35.04
N ALA A 493 26.63 -15.32 34.13
CA ALA A 493 27.73 -14.37 34.32
C ALA A 493 27.34 -13.12 35.14
N ALA A 494 26.04 -12.80 35.22
CA ALA A 494 25.53 -11.74 36.09
C ALA A 494 25.43 -12.20 37.57
N ALA A 495 25.28 -13.51 37.80
CA ALA A 495 25.26 -14.09 39.14
C ALA A 495 26.63 -14.13 39.84
N SER A 496 27.73 -13.92 39.10
CA SER A 496 29.11 -13.85 39.63
C SER A 496 29.58 -12.42 39.98
N GLY A 497 28.66 -11.47 40.13
CA GLY A 497 28.94 -10.18 40.79
C GLY A 497 29.47 -9.06 39.89
N VAL A 498 29.50 -9.22 38.57
CA VAL A 498 29.69 -8.10 37.65
C VAL A 498 28.36 -7.85 36.95
N ALA A 499 27.61 -6.87 37.46
CA ALA A 499 26.44 -6.34 36.77
C ALA A 499 26.90 -5.79 35.41
N ALA A 500 26.74 -6.57 34.35
CA ALA A 500 26.73 -6.02 33.01
C ALA A 500 25.49 -5.14 32.93
N SER A 501 25.67 -3.85 33.20
CA SER A 501 24.68 -2.82 32.90
C SER A 501 24.27 -3.00 31.44
N SER A 502 23.05 -3.50 31.21
CA SER A 502 22.39 -3.19 29.95
C SER A 502 22.35 -1.66 29.88
N PRO A 503 22.75 -1.04 28.76
CA PRO A 503 22.82 0.40 28.69
C PRO A 503 21.39 0.93 28.57
N VAL A 504 20.68 0.97 29.70
CA VAL A 504 19.40 1.65 29.83
C VAL A 504 19.68 3.12 29.52
N GLY A 505 19.18 3.59 28.37
CA GLY A 505 19.41 4.95 27.87
C GLY A 505 20.42 5.10 26.74
N GLN A 506 21.02 4.03 26.21
CA GLN A 506 21.70 4.09 24.91
C GLN A 506 20.71 3.88 23.76
N LEU A 507 20.71 4.83 22.84
CA LEU A 507 19.96 4.79 21.59
C LEU A 507 20.71 3.94 20.56
N SER A 508 20.00 3.23 19.66
CA SER A 508 20.64 2.64 18.48
C SER A 508 21.39 3.72 17.68
N SER A 509 22.34 3.36 16.82
CA SER A 509 23.02 4.35 15.95
C SER A 509 22.02 5.14 15.13
N LEU A 510 21.00 4.46 14.59
CA LEU A 510 19.87 5.10 13.94
C LEU A 510 19.23 6.08 14.91
N ALA A 511 18.78 5.61 16.09
CA ALA A 511 18.10 6.41 17.09
C ALA A 511 18.88 7.59 17.68
N GLN A 512 20.19 7.46 17.82
CA GLN A 512 21.06 8.52 18.26
C GLN A 512 21.15 9.61 17.20
N GLN A 513 21.37 9.22 15.94
CA GLN A 513 21.28 10.13 14.80
C GLN A 513 19.90 10.80 14.74
N ARG A 514 18.84 10.12 15.21
CA ARG A 514 17.49 10.72 15.34
C ARG A 514 17.46 11.93 16.23
N ARG A 515 17.93 11.71 17.45
CA ARG A 515 17.99 12.72 18.49
C ARG A 515 18.88 13.89 18.05
N GLU A 516 20.03 13.61 17.46
CA GLU A 516 20.99 14.63 17.01
C GLU A 516 20.36 15.55 15.95
N ASP A 517 19.75 15.01 14.90
CA ASP A 517 19.05 15.82 13.89
C ASP A 517 17.94 16.69 14.51
N VAL A 518 17.12 16.15 15.41
CA VAL A 518 16.03 16.92 16.04
C VAL A 518 16.62 18.09 16.83
N LEU A 519 17.66 17.84 17.62
CA LEU A 519 18.33 18.87 18.41
C LEU A 519 19.00 19.94 17.52
N GLU A 520 19.72 19.54 16.47
CA GLU A 520 20.33 20.45 15.50
C GLU A 520 19.27 21.33 14.81
N ARG A 521 18.09 20.76 14.53
CA ARG A 521 16.98 21.47 13.87
C ARG A 521 16.22 22.40 14.80
N LEU A 522 15.99 22.01 16.06
CA LEU A 522 15.45 22.90 17.09
C LEU A 522 16.39 24.09 17.33
N ALA A 523 17.70 23.86 17.34
CA ALA A 523 18.69 24.92 17.41
C ALA A 523 18.62 25.86 16.18
N ARG A 524 18.40 25.33 14.98
CA ARG A 524 18.16 26.14 13.76
C ARG A 524 16.85 26.94 13.82
N GLU A 525 15.75 26.36 14.31
CA GLU A 525 14.48 27.09 14.49
C GLU A 525 14.61 28.19 15.55
N ALA A 526 15.25 27.92 16.69
CA ALA A 526 15.51 28.92 17.73
C ALA A 526 16.37 30.08 17.21
N ASN A 527 17.39 29.79 16.39
CA ASN A 527 18.22 30.82 15.77
C ASN A 527 17.49 31.61 14.66
N LYS A 528 16.43 31.05 14.05
CA LYS A 528 15.60 31.75 13.06
C LYS A 528 14.70 32.82 13.70
N TYR A 529 14.47 32.72 15.01
CA TYR A 529 13.65 33.65 15.81
C TYR A 529 14.47 34.36 16.91
N GLY A 530 15.78 34.57 16.70
CA GLY A 530 16.70 35.07 17.74
C GLY A 530 16.25 36.36 18.45
N GLU A 531 16.14 36.26 19.78
CA GLU A 531 16.30 37.25 20.88
C GLU A 531 15.75 38.69 20.76
N GLY A 532 14.91 39.00 19.76
CA GLY A 532 14.34 40.35 19.58
C GLY A 532 12.82 40.49 19.72
N ASP A 533 12.05 39.40 19.63
CA ASP A 533 10.59 39.44 19.59
C ASP A 533 9.96 38.37 20.51
N ILE A 534 10.09 38.56 21.82
CA ILE A 534 9.13 38.05 22.82
C ILE A 534 8.70 39.22 23.72
#